data_AF-A0A2G2Y0V0-F1
#
_entry.id   AF-A0A2G2Y0V0-F1
#
_cell.length_a   1.000
_cell.length_b   1.000
_cell.length_c   1.000
_cell.angle_alpha   90.00
_cell.angle_beta   90.00
_cell.angle_gamma   90.00
#
_symmetry.space_group_name_H-M   'P 1'
#
loop_
_entity.id
_entity.type
_entity.pdbx_description
1 polymer ?
#
loop_
_entity_poly.entity_id
_entity_poly.type
_entity_poly.pdbx_seq_one_letter_code
_entity_poly.pdbx_strand_id
1 'polypeptide(L)'
;MSNSGYDIEDAIVMNKSSLDRGFGHCIVMKKYAAIYQTYENGISDRIIKPQRQGYEADRMQVLDDDGIASPGEIIRRHDIYINKESPTVTRPIPGTSPTALPDTSYKPSRQTYKGTEGELAVV
;
A
#
# COMPACT_ATOMS: atom_id res chain seq x y z
N MET A 1 -3.71 -31.80 33.88
CA MET A 1 -4.40 -32.67 32.91
C MET A 1 -3.52 -32.73 31.69
N SER A 2 -3.07 -33.92 31.30
CA SER A 2 -2.47 -34.15 29.99
C SER A 2 -3.56 -34.59 29.01
N ASN A 3 -3.58 -34.05 27.80
CA ASN A 3 -4.59 -34.38 26.78
C ASN A 3 -3.91 -34.71 25.45
N SER A 4 -4.16 -35.90 24.91
CA SER A 4 -3.75 -36.37 23.58
C SER A 4 -2.25 -36.43 23.27
N GLY A 5 -1.36 -35.98 24.17
CA GLY A 5 0.09 -36.04 24.01
C GLY A 5 0.68 -34.94 23.11
N TYR A 6 -0.14 -33.98 22.67
CA TYR A 6 0.29 -32.77 21.95
C TYR A 6 0.61 -31.59 22.89
N ASP A 7 0.51 -31.81 24.20
CA ASP A 7 0.78 -30.86 25.28
C ASP A 7 2.06 -31.20 26.05
N ILE A 8 3.04 -31.81 25.36
CA ILE A 8 4.38 -32.02 25.92
C ILE A 8 5.15 -30.70 25.97
N GLU A 9 6.02 -30.56 26.97
CA GLU A 9 6.81 -29.35 27.24
C GLU A 9 5.91 -28.12 27.43
N ASP A 10 6.05 -27.08 26.59
CA ASP A 10 5.34 -25.80 26.70
C ASP A 10 4.16 -25.67 25.72
N ALA A 11 3.78 -26.77 25.05
CA ALA A 11 2.70 -26.74 24.08
C ALA A 11 1.33 -26.59 24.75
N ILE A 12 0.45 -25.77 24.15
CA ILE A 12 -0.91 -25.53 24.64
C ILE A 12 -1.91 -26.03 23.59
N VAL A 13 -2.80 -26.92 24.01
CA VAL A 13 -3.91 -27.39 23.17
C VAL A 13 -5.13 -26.47 23.36
N MET A 14 -5.63 -25.89 22.27
CA MET A 14 -6.78 -24.98 22.27
C MET A 14 -8.07 -25.64 21.77
N ASN A 15 -9.20 -25.26 22.35
CA ASN A 15 -10.52 -25.73 21.92
C ASN A 15 -10.97 -24.96 20.68
N LYS A 16 -11.28 -25.70 19.60
CA LYS A 16 -11.76 -25.12 18.33
C LYS A 16 -13.03 -24.26 18.49
N SER A 17 -14.04 -24.76 19.21
CA SER A 17 -15.30 -24.02 19.43
C SER A 17 -15.12 -22.73 20.23
N SER A 18 -14.08 -22.63 21.06
CA SER A 18 -13.73 -21.37 21.74
C SER A 18 -13.12 -20.36 20.76
N LEU A 19 -12.23 -20.82 19.87
CA LEU A 19 -11.62 -19.96 18.83
C LEU A 19 -12.68 -19.43 17.85
N ASP A 20 -13.59 -20.30 17.38
CA ASP A 20 -14.68 -19.92 16.47
C ASP A 20 -15.64 -18.87 17.09
N ARG A 21 -15.68 -18.76 18.43
CA ARG A 21 -16.47 -17.79 19.18
C ARG A 21 -15.68 -16.53 19.57
N GLY A 22 -14.45 -16.39 19.08
CA GLY A 22 -13.63 -15.18 19.22
C GLY A 22 -12.57 -15.23 20.33
N PHE A 23 -12.33 -16.38 20.97
CA PHE A 23 -11.19 -16.50 21.88
C PHE A 23 -9.89 -16.27 21.11
N GLY A 24 -9.09 -15.28 21.52
CA GLY A 24 -7.82 -14.94 20.87
C GLY A 24 -7.93 -14.14 19.56
N HIS A 25 -9.11 -13.61 19.22
CA HIS A 25 -9.22 -12.66 18.10
C HIS A 25 -8.33 -11.43 18.33
N CYS A 26 -7.54 -11.09 17.32
CA CYS A 26 -6.64 -9.95 17.33
C CYS A 26 -6.83 -9.09 16.08
N ILE A 27 -6.53 -7.80 16.22
CA ILE A 27 -6.51 -6.85 15.11
C ILE A 27 -5.07 -6.35 14.99
N VAL A 28 -4.43 -6.61 13.85
CA VAL A 28 -3.07 -6.14 13.57
C VAL A 28 -3.18 -4.92 12.67
N MET A 29 -2.74 -3.77 13.18
CA MET A 29 -2.74 -2.51 12.42
C MET A 29 -1.31 -2.15 12.02
N LYS A 30 -1.11 -1.77 10.76
CA LYS A 30 0.20 -1.37 10.24
C LYS A 30 0.08 -0.05 9.48
N LYS A 31 0.92 0.92 9.85
CA LYS A 31 0.98 2.22 9.19
C LYS A 31 1.91 2.17 7.98
N TYR A 32 1.39 2.56 6.82
CA TYR A 32 2.16 2.86 5.63
C TYR A 32 2.10 4.37 5.38
N ALA A 33 3.25 5.01 5.18
CA ALA A 33 3.33 6.44 4.98
C ALA A 33 4.07 6.76 3.68
N ALA A 34 3.56 7.75 2.96
CA ALA A 34 4.21 8.36 1.80
C ALA A 34 4.61 9.79 2.11
N ILE A 35 5.76 10.21 1.58
CA ILE A 35 6.20 11.60 1.64
C ILE A 35 5.84 12.24 0.30
N TYR A 36 5.17 13.39 0.35
CA TYR A 36 4.99 14.28 -0.78
C TYR A 36 6.06 15.36 -0.70
N GLN A 37 6.97 15.40 -1.67
CA GLN A 37 8.13 16.26 -1.64
C GLN A 37 8.04 17.38 -2.68
N THR A 38 8.35 18.59 -2.25
CA THR A 38 8.67 19.72 -3.14
C THR A 38 10.19 19.84 -3.25
N TYR A 39 10.67 19.98 -4.48
CA TYR A 39 12.09 20.02 -4.80
C TYR A 39 12.60 21.46 -4.96
N GLU A 40 13.92 21.63 -5.03
CA GLU A 40 14.58 22.94 -5.13
C GLU A 40 14.19 23.73 -6.38
N ASN A 41 13.78 23.04 -7.43
CA ASN A 41 13.27 23.64 -8.66
C ASN A 41 11.80 24.10 -8.58
N GLY A 42 11.18 24.03 -7.40
CA GLY A 42 9.79 24.42 -7.16
C GLY A 42 8.75 23.42 -7.66
N ILE A 43 9.17 22.31 -8.29
CA ILE A 43 8.28 21.24 -8.72
C ILE A 43 8.05 20.29 -7.55
N SER A 44 6.84 19.75 -7.44
CA SER A 44 6.49 18.75 -6.44
C SER A 44 6.17 17.41 -7.09
N ASP A 45 6.23 16.37 -6.27
CA ASP A 45 5.59 15.09 -6.58
C ASP A 45 4.11 15.29 -6.94
N ARG A 46 3.48 14.33 -7.60
CA ARG A 46 2.04 14.38 -7.86
C ARG A 46 1.39 13.03 -7.62
N ILE A 47 0.16 13.05 -7.15
CA ILE A 47 -0.69 11.87 -7.06
C ILE A 47 -1.68 11.98 -8.21
N ILE A 48 -1.81 10.91 -8.99
CA ILE A 48 -2.63 10.89 -10.19
C ILE A 48 -3.73 9.85 -10.06
N LYS A 49 -4.87 10.17 -10.67
CA LYS A 49 -6.00 9.24 -10.78
C LYS A 49 -5.56 7.89 -11.35
N PRO A 50 -6.11 6.78 -10.86
CA PRO A 50 -5.77 5.45 -11.35
C PRO A 50 -6.21 5.26 -12.80
N GLN A 51 -5.43 4.51 -13.55
CA GLN A 51 -5.83 4.06 -14.88
C GLN A 51 -6.65 2.77 -14.74
N ARG A 52 -7.96 2.87 -14.94
CA ARG A 52 -8.89 1.73 -14.82
C ARG A 52 -8.86 0.76 -16.01
N GLN A 53 -8.13 1.10 -17.07
CA GLN A 53 -7.97 0.27 -18.26
C GLN A 53 -6.49 0.13 -18.59
N GLY A 54 -6.07 -1.08 -18.96
CA GLY A 54 -4.69 -1.40 -19.34
C GLY A 54 -4.07 -2.50 -18.49
N TYR A 55 -2.78 -2.73 -18.71
CA TYR A 55 -2.04 -3.85 -18.11
C TYR A 55 -1.97 -3.81 -16.58
N GLU A 56 -1.98 -2.61 -15.99
CA GLU A 56 -1.83 -2.44 -14.54
C GLU A 56 -3.13 -2.09 -13.82
N ALA A 57 -4.27 -2.12 -14.53
CA ALA A 57 -5.57 -1.79 -13.95
C ALA A 57 -5.94 -2.70 -12.78
N ASP A 58 -5.55 -3.98 -12.84
CA ASP A 58 -5.80 -4.97 -11.78
C ASP A 58 -5.12 -4.59 -10.45
N ARG A 59 -3.94 -3.96 -10.53
CA ARG A 59 -3.17 -3.53 -9.35
C ARG A 59 -3.65 -2.21 -8.77
N MET A 60 -4.59 -1.53 -9.42
CA MET A 60 -5.10 -0.21 -9.07
C MET A 60 -6.59 -0.23 -8.67
N GLN A 61 -7.18 -1.42 -8.47
CA GLN A 61 -8.60 -1.57 -8.15
C GLN A 61 -9.00 -0.94 -6.81
N VAL A 62 -8.07 -0.92 -5.85
CA VAL A 62 -8.28 -0.40 -4.47
C VAL A 62 -8.22 1.14 -4.42
N LEU A 63 -7.75 1.79 -5.49
CA LEU A 63 -7.56 3.24 -5.52
C LEU A 63 -8.85 3.98 -5.86
N ASP A 64 -9.09 5.06 -5.13
CA ASP A 64 -10.12 6.05 -5.46
C ASP A 64 -9.66 6.97 -6.62
N ASP A 65 -10.56 7.85 -7.06
CA ASP A 65 -10.30 8.81 -8.14
C ASP A 65 -9.19 9.82 -7.80
N ASP A 66 -8.83 9.98 -6.52
CA ASP A 66 -7.71 10.79 -6.06
C ASP A 66 -6.34 10.09 -6.17
N GLY A 67 -6.30 8.80 -6.49
CA GLY A 67 -5.08 8.00 -6.57
C GLY A 67 -4.56 7.46 -5.24
N ILE A 68 -5.39 7.48 -4.19
CA ILE A 68 -5.13 6.92 -2.86
C ILE A 68 -6.10 5.74 -2.62
N ALA A 69 -5.68 4.73 -1.85
CA ALA A 69 -6.53 3.60 -1.52
C ALA A 69 -7.77 4.01 -0.72
N SER A 70 -8.94 3.50 -1.12
CA SER A 70 -10.22 3.76 -0.44
C SER A 70 -10.31 3.00 0.88
N PRO A 71 -10.76 3.65 1.98
CA PRO A 71 -10.98 2.97 3.25
C PRO A 71 -12.01 1.83 3.13
N GLY A 72 -11.73 0.68 3.74
CA GLY A 72 -12.63 -0.47 3.73
C GLY A 72 -12.47 -1.42 2.55
N GLU A 73 -11.65 -1.09 1.55
CA GLU A 73 -11.32 -2.01 0.45
C GLU A 73 -10.32 -3.09 0.90
N ILE A 74 -10.41 -4.25 0.26
CA ILE A 74 -9.50 -5.38 0.52
C ILE A 74 -8.24 -5.21 -0.33
N ILE A 75 -7.09 -5.02 0.32
CA ILE A 75 -5.80 -4.88 -0.35
C ILE A 75 -5.05 -6.20 -0.41
N ARG A 76 -4.54 -6.53 -1.60
CA ARG A 76 -3.80 -7.76 -1.87
C ARG A 76 -2.33 -7.46 -2.12
N ARG A 77 -1.53 -8.52 -2.03
CA ARG A 77 -0.12 -8.47 -2.38
C ARG A 77 0.04 -7.93 -3.81
N HIS A 78 0.95 -6.97 -3.97
CA HIS A 78 1.26 -6.26 -5.22
C HIS A 78 0.28 -5.18 -5.67
N ASP A 79 -0.81 -4.95 -4.92
CA ASP A 79 -1.70 -3.83 -5.17
C ASP A 79 -1.03 -2.51 -4.83
N ILE A 80 -1.38 -1.48 -5.58
CA ILE A 80 -0.90 -0.11 -5.39
C ILE A 80 -1.88 0.58 -4.45
N TYR A 81 -1.37 1.09 -3.31
CA TYR A 81 -2.19 1.86 -2.37
C TYR A 81 -2.03 3.37 -2.51
N ILE A 82 -0.96 3.84 -3.18
CA ILE A 82 -0.77 5.24 -3.56
C ILE A 82 -0.17 5.29 -4.97
N ASN A 83 -0.88 5.90 -5.90
CA ASN A 83 -0.43 6.13 -7.28
C ASN A 83 0.28 7.47 -7.41
N LYS A 84 1.55 7.48 -7.00
CA LYS A 84 2.41 8.66 -7.01
C LYS A 84 3.34 8.67 -8.22
N GLU A 85 3.61 9.87 -8.74
CA GLU A 85 4.68 10.15 -9.67
C GLU A 85 5.64 11.20 -9.09
N SER A 86 6.93 11.03 -9.40
CA SER A 86 7.97 11.98 -8.98
C SER A 86 8.63 12.59 -10.21
N PRO A 87 9.00 13.88 -10.17
CA PRO A 87 9.73 14.51 -11.27
C PRO A 87 11.10 13.87 -11.45
N THR A 88 11.50 13.68 -12.70
CA THR A 88 12.81 13.11 -13.07
C THR A 88 13.92 14.15 -12.87
N VAL A 89 13.59 15.42 -13.12
CA VAL A 89 14.47 16.56 -12.88
C VAL A 89 14.09 17.20 -11.55
N THR A 90 14.96 17.07 -10.55
CA THR A 90 14.76 17.64 -9.19
C THR A 90 15.70 18.80 -8.89
N ARG A 91 16.72 19.01 -9.73
CA ARG A 91 17.72 20.08 -9.61
C ARG A 91 17.38 21.22 -10.57
N PRO A 92 17.65 22.48 -10.21
CA PRO A 92 17.48 23.60 -11.12
C PRO A 92 18.44 23.48 -12.31
N ILE A 93 17.90 23.46 -13.53
CA ILE A 93 18.68 23.48 -14.78
C ILE A 93 18.83 24.93 -15.23
N PRO A 94 20.06 25.44 -15.43
CA PRO A 94 20.29 26.82 -15.91
C PRO A 94 19.60 27.06 -17.25
N GLY A 95 18.79 28.13 -17.35
CA GLY A 95 18.14 28.57 -18.59
C GLY A 95 16.73 28.03 -18.83
N THR A 96 16.19 27.21 -17.93
CA THR A 96 14.80 26.72 -18.02
C THR A 96 13.90 27.48 -17.05
N SER A 97 12.83 28.10 -17.55
CA SER A 97 11.82 28.75 -16.70
C SER A 97 11.08 27.71 -15.84
N PRO A 98 10.67 28.03 -14.60
CA PRO A 98 9.94 27.14 -13.68
C PRO A 98 8.46 26.94 -14.07
N THR A 99 8.15 26.98 -15.36
CA THR A 99 6.79 26.87 -15.89
C THR A 99 6.51 25.40 -16.18
N ALA A 100 5.52 24.83 -15.48
CA ALA A 100 4.93 23.50 -15.63
C ALA A 100 5.68 22.54 -16.58
N LEU A 101 6.43 21.60 -16.01
CA LEU A 101 7.10 20.57 -16.81
C LEU A 101 6.06 19.69 -17.54
N PRO A 102 6.38 19.19 -18.75
CA PRO A 102 5.52 18.25 -19.45
C PRO A 102 5.39 16.94 -18.68
N ASP A 103 4.28 16.21 -18.91
CA ASP A 103 4.00 14.92 -18.26
C ASP A 103 5.13 13.89 -18.45
N THR A 104 5.86 13.96 -19.56
CA THR A 104 7.01 13.09 -19.86
C THR A 104 8.18 13.25 -18.90
N SER A 105 8.20 14.33 -18.12
CA SER A 105 9.22 14.58 -17.10
C SER A 105 8.97 13.86 -15.77
N TYR A 106 7.80 13.22 -15.61
CA TYR A 106 7.43 12.50 -14.41
C TYR A 106 7.66 10.99 -14.59
N LYS A 107 8.17 10.35 -13.53
CA LYS A 107 8.32 8.89 -13.48
C LYS A 107 7.40 8.30 -12.40
N PRO A 108 6.83 7.09 -12.61
CA PRO A 108 6.06 6.41 -11.57
C PRO A 108 6.92 6.15 -10.32
N SER A 109 6.43 6.59 -9.16
CA SER A 109 7.00 6.37 -7.83
C SER A 109 5.96 5.79 -6.87
N ARG A 110 5.16 4.86 -7.41
CA ARG A 110 4.01 4.23 -6.76
C ARG A 110 4.40 3.43 -5.52
N GLN A 111 3.48 3.38 -4.56
CA GLN A 111 3.64 2.54 -3.38
C GLN A 111 2.80 1.28 -3.47
N THR A 112 3.44 0.14 -3.25
CA THR A 112 2.84 -1.18 -3.42
C THR A 112 2.80 -1.93 -2.09
N TYR A 113 1.69 -2.61 -1.83
CA TYR A 113 1.50 -3.42 -0.64
C TYR A 113 2.29 -4.73 -0.73
N LYS A 114 3.18 -4.93 0.24
CA LYS A 114 4.07 -6.10 0.36
C LYS A 114 3.55 -7.09 1.40
N GLY A 115 2.26 -7.39 1.37
CA GLY A 115 1.64 -8.38 2.23
C GLY A 115 2.13 -9.81 1.96
N THR A 116 1.93 -10.66 2.94
CA THR A 116 2.06 -12.12 2.89
C THR A 116 1.01 -12.71 1.94
N GLU A 117 1.38 -13.78 1.24
CA GLU A 117 0.47 -14.42 0.28
C GLU A 117 -0.68 -15.13 1.01
N GLY A 118 -1.92 -14.86 0.60
CA GLY A 118 -3.13 -15.44 1.19
C GLY A 118 -3.71 -14.66 2.38
N GLU A 119 -3.05 -13.60 2.85
CA GLU A 119 -3.59 -12.71 3.88
C GLU A 119 -4.38 -11.58 3.23
N LEU A 120 -5.63 -11.39 3.67
CA LEU A 120 -6.48 -10.28 3.26
C LEU A 120 -6.37 -9.18 4.32
N ALA A 121 -5.81 -8.05 3.94
CA ALA A 121 -5.81 -6.85 4.76
C ALA A 121 -6.87 -5.87 4.26
N VAL A 122 -7.35 -5.03 5.17
CA VAL A 122 -8.30 -3.96 4.86
C VAL A 122 -7.57 -2.63 4.99
N VAL A 123 -7.83 -1.71 4.07
CA VAL A 123 -7.31 -0.33 4.05
C VAL A 123 -7.97 0.53 5.11
#